data_AF-A0A7C1GSI0-F1
#
_entry.id   AF-A0A7C1GSI0-F1
#
_cell.length_a   1.000
_cell.length_b   1.000
_cell.length_c   1.000
_cell.angle_alpha   90.00
_cell.angle_beta   90.00
_cell.angle_gamma   90.00
#
_symmetry.space_group_name_H-M   'P 1'
#
loop_
_entity.id
_entity.type
_entity.pdbx_description
1 polymer ?
#
loop_
_entity_poly.entity_id
_entity_poly.type
_entity_poly.pdbx_seq_one_letter_code
_entity_poly.pdbx_strand_id
1 'polypeptide(L)'
;MPGVQEFIIVILIIIVLSMTGLWPQVIRALRELRGEHVPDPPQKRDADVEVCFRLLGLSPSASWDEIERAYRSKAKIHHPDRGGDEDAMRALNEAYNRIKKIKKG
;
A
#
# COMPACT_ATOMS: atom_id res chain seq x y z
N MET A 1 -29.82 28.88 -29.74
CA MET A 1 -29.13 27.67 -30.24
C MET A 1 -27.66 27.88 -29.94
N PRO A 2 -27.02 27.05 -29.11
CA PRO A 2 -25.62 27.28 -28.76
C PRO A 2 -24.76 27.21 -30.03
N GLY A 3 -23.93 28.22 -30.25
CA GLY A 3 -23.08 28.32 -31.43
C GLY A 3 -21.89 27.37 -31.35
N VAL A 4 -21.34 26.97 -32.51
CA VAL A 4 -20.13 26.13 -32.61
C VAL A 4 -18.98 26.67 -31.74
N GLN A 5 -18.91 28.00 -31.59
CA GLN A 5 -17.93 28.70 -30.77
C GLN A 5 -18.03 28.38 -29.26
N GLU A 6 -19.24 28.18 -28.73
CA GLU A 6 -19.44 27.82 -27.32
C GLU A 6 -18.97 26.38 -27.05
N PHE A 7 -19.20 25.48 -28.00
CA PHE A 7 -18.70 24.10 -27.91
C PHE A 7 -17.18 24.04 -27.93
N ILE A 8 -16.52 24.87 -28.75
CA ILE A 8 -15.06 24.96 -28.81
C ILE A 8 -14.50 25.46 -27.47
N ILE A 9 -15.13 26.46 -26.85
CA ILE A 9 -14.71 26.97 -25.54
C ILE A 9 -14.84 25.88 -24.47
N VAL A 10 -15.96 25.15 -24.44
CA VAL A 10 -16.15 24.04 -23.49
C VAL A 10 -15.11 22.93 -23.69
N ILE A 11 -14.83 22.56 -24.94
CA ILE A 11 -13.81 21.54 -25.26
C ILE A 11 -12.42 22.00 -24.81
N LEU A 12 -12.05 23.25 -25.07
CA LEU A 12 -10.75 23.78 -24.63
C LEU A 12 -10.64 23.82 -23.10
N ILE A 13 -11.71 24.19 -22.39
CA ILE A 13 -11.75 24.16 -20.92
C ILE A 13 -11.56 22.73 -20.41
N ILE A 14 -12.22 21.74 -21.00
CA ILE A 14 -12.07 20.33 -20.63
C ILE A 14 -10.65 19.83 -20.89
N ILE A 15 -10.04 20.20 -22.01
CA ILE A 15 -8.67 19.83 -22.37
C ILE A 15 -7.67 20.43 -21.37
N VAL A 16 -7.81 21.71 -21.04
CA VAL A 16 -6.93 22.41 -20.09
C VAL A 16 -7.07 21.83 -18.67
N LEU A 17 -8.28 21.52 -18.23
CA LEU A 17 -8.54 20.84 -16.94
C LEU A 17 -7.98 19.41 -16.91
N SER A 18 -7.96 18.72 -18.05
CA SER A 18 -7.39 17.36 -18.17
C SER A 18 -5.86 17.37 -18.20
N MET A 19 -5.23 18.34 -18.87
CA MET A 19 -3.77 18.46 -18.97
C MET A 19 -3.10 18.88 -17.65
N THR A 20 -3.83 19.58 -16.77
CA THR A 20 -3.32 20.04 -15.48
C THR A 20 -3.40 18.98 -14.37
N GLY A 21 -3.98 17.80 -14.65
CA GLY A 21 -4.17 16.74 -13.65
C GLY A 21 -5.16 17.10 -12.54
N LEU A 22 -5.90 18.20 -12.68
CA LEU A 22 -6.90 18.66 -11.71
C LEU A 22 -8.22 17.91 -11.81
N TRP A 23 -8.54 17.34 -12.98
CA TRP A 23 -9.76 16.56 -13.22
C TRP A 23 -9.97 15.39 -12.22
N PRO A 24 -8.97 14.54 -11.93
CA PRO A 24 -9.12 13.51 -10.90
C PRO A 24 -9.33 14.08 -9.48
N GLN A 25 -8.80 15.28 -9.17
CA GLN A 25 -9.01 15.93 -7.86
C GLN A 25 -10.43 16.49 -7.71
N VAL A 26 -10.99 17.07 -8.77
CA VAL A 26 -12.38 17.57 -8.79
C VAL A 26 -13.39 16.43 -8.68
N ILE A 27 -13.16 15.31 -9.39
CA ILE A 27 -13.99 14.11 -9.26
C ILE A 27 -13.91 13.53 -7.85
N ARG A 28 -12.71 13.54 -7.23
CA ARG A 28 -12.51 13.08 -5.85
C ARG A 28 -13.28 13.96 -4.86
N ALA A 29 -13.15 15.29 -4.96
CA ALA A 29 -13.84 16.24 -4.09
C ALA A 29 -15.38 16.20 -4.23
N LEU A 30 -15.89 16.11 -5.46
CA LEU A 30 -17.33 16.00 -5.70
C LEU A 30 -17.91 14.66 -5.22
N ARG A 31 -17.10 13.60 -5.22
CA ARG A 31 -17.46 12.27 -4.74
C ARG A 31 -17.44 12.17 -3.22
N GLU A 32 -16.52 12.87 -2.58
CA GLU A 32 -16.44 12.97 -1.12
C GLU A 32 -17.67 13.68 -0.53
N LEU A 33 -18.16 14.72 -1.21
CA LEU A 33 -19.44 15.37 -0.89
C LEU A 33 -20.67 14.44 -1.07
N ARG A 34 -20.54 13.35 -1.84
CA ARG A 34 -21.58 12.34 -2.05
C ARG A 34 -21.61 11.26 -0.96
N GLY A 35 -20.67 11.27 -0.01
CA GLY A 35 -20.67 10.37 1.15
C GLY A 35 -20.30 8.92 0.87
N GLU A 36 -19.79 8.58 -0.32
CA GLU A 36 -19.25 7.25 -0.57
C GLU A 36 -17.81 7.15 -0.03
N HIS A 37 -17.66 6.49 1.12
CA HIS A 37 -16.34 6.13 1.66
C HIS A 37 -15.73 5.03 0.79
N VAL A 38 -15.03 5.43 -0.27
CA VAL A 38 -14.13 4.54 -1.00
C VAL A 38 -12.83 4.49 -0.20
N PRO A 39 -12.41 3.33 0.34
CA PRO A 39 -11.11 3.24 0.99
C PRO A 39 -10.04 3.68 -0.01
N ASP A 40 -9.14 4.58 0.43
CA ASP A 40 -8.01 5.01 -0.37
C ASP A 40 -7.29 3.77 -0.92
N PRO A 41 -6.89 3.74 -2.21
CA PRO A 41 -6.15 2.61 -2.74
C PRO A 41 -5.00 2.28 -1.77
N PRO A 42 -4.77 1.00 -1.44
CA PRO A 42 -3.79 0.62 -0.44
C PRO A 42 -2.47 1.30 -0.81
N GLN A 43 -1.99 2.18 0.08
CA GLN A 43 -0.78 2.91 -0.20
C GLN A 43 0.33 1.87 -0.36
N LYS A 44 1.24 2.08 -1.30
CA LYS A 44 2.29 1.10 -1.64
C LYS A 44 3.01 0.55 -0.40
N ARG A 45 3.16 1.40 0.64
CA ARG A 45 3.68 1.04 1.95
C ARG A 45 2.86 -0.04 2.67
N ASP A 46 1.54 0.06 2.73
CA ASP A 46 0.66 -0.89 3.41
C ASP A 46 0.69 -2.27 2.74
N ALA A 47 0.74 -2.30 1.41
CA ALA A 47 0.90 -3.55 0.66
C ALA A 47 2.26 -4.21 0.97
N ASP A 48 3.34 -3.43 1.01
CA ASP A 48 4.67 -3.93 1.39
C ASP A 48 4.68 -4.47 2.83
N VAL A 49 3.96 -3.81 3.74
CA VAL A 49 3.82 -4.23 5.15
C VAL A 49 3.08 -5.55 5.24
N GLU A 50 1.92 -5.67 4.58
CA GLU A 50 1.09 -6.86 4.64
C GLU A 50 1.80 -8.09 4.06
N VAL A 51 2.62 -7.92 3.02
CA VAL A 51 3.48 -8.98 2.49
C VAL A 51 4.51 -9.43 3.53
N CYS A 52 5.12 -8.50 4.28
CA CYS A 52 6.05 -8.85 5.36
C CYS A 52 5.36 -9.66 6.47
N PHE A 53 4.16 -9.25 6.90
CA PHE A 53 3.38 -9.99 7.90
C PHE A 53 3.01 -11.39 7.41
N ARG A 54 2.57 -11.51 6.16
CA ARG A 54 2.30 -12.80 5.51
C ARG A 54 3.53 -13.70 5.45
N LEU A 55 4.72 -13.14 5.17
CA LEU A 55 5.96 -13.90 5.19
C LEU A 55 6.27 -14.48 6.59
N LEU A 56 5.97 -13.73 7.65
CA LEU A 56 6.06 -14.23 9.03
C LEU A 56 4.88 -15.15 9.41
N GLY A 57 3.84 -15.26 8.58
CA GLY A 57 2.64 -16.05 8.85
C GLY A 57 1.71 -15.40 9.88
N LEU A 58 1.70 -14.06 9.92
CA LEU A 58 0.95 -13.27 10.88
C LEU A 58 -0.07 -12.38 10.18
N SER A 59 -1.09 -11.98 10.94
CA SER A 59 -2.04 -10.94 10.53
C SER A 59 -1.37 -9.56 10.60
N PRO A 60 -1.73 -8.58 9.73
CA PRO A 60 -1.30 -7.19 9.87
C PRO A 60 -1.71 -6.55 11.20
N SER A 61 -2.70 -7.13 11.90
CA SER A 61 -3.11 -6.71 13.24
C SER A 61 -2.30 -7.34 14.39
N ALA A 62 -1.28 -8.16 14.09
CA ALA A 62 -0.50 -8.86 15.10
C ALA A 62 0.25 -7.88 16.03
N SER A 63 0.35 -8.29 17.30
CA SER A 63 1.11 -7.58 18.31
C SER A 63 2.62 -7.78 18.15
N TRP A 64 3.43 -6.89 18.77
CA TRP A 64 4.89 -6.99 18.71
C TRP A 64 5.42 -8.31 19.31
N ASP A 65 4.79 -8.79 20.38
CA ASP A 65 5.13 -10.09 20.99
C ASP A 65 4.91 -11.26 20.01
N GLU A 66 3.80 -11.26 19.28
CA GLU A 66 3.50 -12.28 18.27
C GLU A 66 4.50 -12.26 17.11
N ILE A 67 4.89 -11.06 16.64
CA ILE A 67 5.92 -10.87 15.62
C ILE A 67 7.24 -11.51 16.05
N GLU A 68 7.69 -11.21 17.26
CA GLU A 68 8.96 -11.70 17.78
C GLU A 68 8.95 -13.23 17.99
N ARG A 69 7.83 -13.76 18.51
CA ARG A 69 7.65 -15.21 18.66
C ARG A 69 7.66 -15.94 17.33
N ALA A 70 6.89 -15.46 16.34
CA ALA A 70 6.82 -16.08 15.02
C ALA A 70 8.18 -16.05 14.32
N TYR A 71 8.89 -14.91 14.40
CA TYR A 71 10.25 -14.77 13.88
C TYR A 71 11.21 -15.79 14.50
N ARG A 72 11.27 -15.88 15.84
CA ARG A 72 12.15 -16.83 16.54
C ARG A 72 11.81 -18.29 16.22
N SER A 73 10.52 -18.61 16.03
CA SER A 73 10.09 -19.96 15.65
C SER A 73 10.55 -20.32 14.25
N LYS A 74 10.29 -19.45 13.25
CA LYS A 74 10.69 -19.67 11.86
C LYS A 74 12.21 -19.66 11.68
N ALA A 75 12.93 -18.77 12.36
CA ALA A 75 14.38 -18.69 12.29
C ALA A 75 15.07 -19.97 12.78
N LYS A 76 14.49 -20.68 13.77
CA LYS A 76 15.00 -21.97 14.22
C LYS A 76 14.83 -23.08 13.18
N ILE A 77 13.77 -23.02 12.39
CA ILE A 77 13.44 -24.00 11.35
C ILE A 77 14.32 -23.79 10.11
N HIS A 78 14.47 -22.55 9.66
CA HIS A 78 15.24 -22.20 8.46
C HIS A 78 16.72 -21.94 8.71
N HIS A 79 17.25 -22.33 9.88
CA HIS A 79 18.64 -22.05 10.20
C HIS A 79 19.59 -22.85 9.27
N PRO A 80 20.57 -22.20 8.60
CA PRO A 80 21.43 -22.86 7.61
C PRO A 80 22.25 -24.00 8.21
N ASP A 81 22.64 -23.88 9.49
CA ASP A 81 23.35 -24.91 10.25
C ASP A 81 22.56 -26.23 10.40
N ARG A 82 21.24 -26.19 10.24
CA ARG A 82 20.36 -27.38 10.32
C ARG A 82 19.88 -27.87 8.95
N GLY A 83 20.55 -27.44 7.87
CA GLY A 83 20.12 -27.73 6.49
C GLY A 83 18.97 -26.83 6.01
N GLY A 84 18.77 -25.69 6.68
CA GLY A 84 17.82 -24.67 6.25
C GLY A 84 18.34 -23.83 5.08
N ASP A 85 17.41 -23.14 4.43
CA ASP A 85 17.69 -22.31 3.26
C ASP A 85 18.11 -20.89 3.67
N GLU A 86 19.29 -20.45 3.22
CA GLU A 86 19.85 -19.13 3.56
C GLU A 86 18.99 -17.99 2.98
N ASP A 87 18.42 -18.18 1.80
CA ASP A 87 17.57 -17.19 1.13
C ASP A 87 16.26 -17.00 1.91
N ALA A 88 15.64 -18.10 2.36
CA ALA A 88 14.49 -18.06 3.24
C ALA A 88 14.78 -17.32 4.57
N MET A 89 15.97 -17.53 5.16
CA MET A 89 16.36 -16.83 6.38
C MET A 89 16.60 -15.33 6.14
N ARG A 90 17.19 -14.97 4.99
CA ARG A 90 17.40 -13.59 4.57
C ARG A 90 16.07 -12.86 4.39
N ALA A 91 15.13 -13.46 3.66
CA ALA A 91 13.79 -12.91 3.44
C ALA A 91 13.04 -12.70 4.77
N LEU A 92 13.14 -13.67 5.69
CA LEU A 92 12.54 -13.57 7.03
C LEU A 92 13.13 -12.40 7.84
N ASN A 93 14.45 -12.21 7.78
CA ASN A 93 15.13 -11.10 8.46
C ASN A 93 14.74 -9.73 7.89
N GLU A 94 14.64 -9.62 6.55
CA GLU A 94 14.20 -8.38 5.91
C GLU A 94 12.77 -8.00 6.29
N ALA A 95 11.84 -8.96 6.24
CA ALA A 95 10.45 -8.73 6.64
C ALA A 95 10.34 -8.30 8.11
N TYR A 96 11.06 -8.97 9.01
CA TYR A 96 11.10 -8.61 10.43
C TYR A 96 11.63 -7.17 10.64
N ASN A 97 12.74 -6.82 9.98
CA ASN A 97 13.30 -5.48 10.07
C ASN A 97 12.36 -4.39 9.51
N ARG A 98 11.63 -4.69 8.43
CA ARG A 98 10.63 -3.78 7.85
C ARG A 98 9.49 -3.52 8.83
N ILE A 99 8.91 -4.59 9.39
CA ILE A 99 7.84 -4.49 10.39
C ILE A 99 8.30 -3.71 11.63
N LYS A 100 9.53 -3.99 12.11
CA LYS A 100 10.12 -3.29 13.26
C LYS A 100 10.23 -1.78 13.05
N LYS A 101 10.64 -1.34 11.86
CA LYS A 101 10.72 0.10 11.52
C LYS A 101 9.35 0.79 11.55
N ILE A 102 8.29 0.06 11.20
CA ILE A 102 6.93 0.60 11.08
C ILE A 102 6.23 0.66 12.44
N LYS A 103 6.38 -0.37 13.27
CA LYS A 103 5.79 -0.44 14.62
C LYS A 103 6.51 0.41 15.66
N LYS A 104 7.80 0.70 15.45
CA LYS A 104 8.67 1.41 16.40
C LYS A 104 9.05 2.82 15.92
N GLY A 105 8.48 3.27 14.80
CA GLY A 105 8.66 4.60 14.22
C GLY A 105 7.52 5.54 14.59
#